data_AF-W0V3C6-F1
#
_entry.id   AF-W0V3C6-F1
#
_cell.length_a   1.000
_cell.length_b   1.000
_cell.length_c   1.000
_cell.angle_alpha   90.00
_cell.angle_beta   90.00
_cell.angle_gamma   90.00
#
_symmetry.space_group_name_H-M   'P 1'
#
loop_
_entity.id
_entity.type
_entity.pdbx_description
1 polymer ?
#
loop_
_entity_poly.entity_id
_entity_poly.type
_entity_poly.pdbx_seq_one_letter_code
_entity_poly.pdbx_strand_id
1 'polypeptide(L)'
;MGKQTQDPVPQSDLLSGVMGLINNAGGLPGLLQKLQESGLGDQVASWIGHGENAAVSGDQIKDALGSDTLAKIAEQAGVAPEHASTGLAQLLPQIIDKLTPNGAVPDNDLLQQGLGLLKSKLFG
;
A
#
# COMPACT_ATOMS: atom_id res chain seq x y z
N MET A 1 -32.61 11.46 -1.10
CA MET A 1 -31.94 10.25 -0.57
C MET A 1 -30.49 10.63 -0.30
N GLY A 2 -30.20 11.21 0.87
CA GLY A 2 -28.83 11.60 1.24
C GLY A 2 -28.10 10.37 1.76
N LYS A 3 -27.02 9.95 1.09
CA LYS A 3 -26.17 8.87 1.60
C LYS A 3 -25.55 9.37 2.91
N GLN A 4 -25.88 8.70 4.01
CA GLN A 4 -25.42 9.01 5.35
C GLN A 4 -23.88 8.85 5.39
N THR A 5 -23.16 9.94 5.58
CA THR A 5 -21.69 10.02 5.55
C THR A 5 -21.04 9.67 6.90
N GLN A 6 -21.62 8.73 7.66
CA GLN A 6 -21.17 8.41 9.03
C GLN A 6 -20.93 6.93 9.31
N ASP A 7 -21.09 6.05 8.31
CA ASP A 7 -20.80 4.63 8.53
C ASP A 7 -19.27 4.41 8.58
N PRO A 8 -18.78 3.63 9.56
CA PRO A 8 -17.36 3.27 9.62
C PRO A 8 -16.98 2.57 8.32
N VAL A 9 -15.85 2.99 7.73
CA VAL A 9 -15.40 2.43 6.44
C VAL A 9 -15.26 0.91 6.59
N PRO A 10 -15.94 0.09 5.77
CA PRO A 10 -15.78 -1.35 5.84
C PRO A 10 -14.32 -1.72 5.59
N GLN A 11 -13.73 -2.49 6.51
CA GLN A 11 -12.32 -2.87 6.42
C GLN A 11 -12.00 -3.66 5.14
N SER A 12 -12.97 -4.41 4.61
CA SER A 12 -12.87 -5.11 3.32
C SER A 12 -12.67 -4.17 2.13
N ASP A 13 -13.31 -3.00 2.18
CA ASP A 13 -13.31 -2.05 1.07
C ASP A 13 -12.01 -1.25 1.08
N LEU A 14 -11.53 -0.87 2.27
CA LEU A 14 -10.19 -0.31 2.44
C LEU A 14 -9.10 -1.30 2.06
N LEU A 15 -9.22 -2.58 2.43
CA LEU A 15 -8.27 -3.61 2.02
C LEU A 15 -8.23 -3.73 0.50
N SER A 16 -9.39 -3.73 -0.16
CA SER A 16 -9.48 -3.71 -1.62
C SER A 16 -8.82 -2.46 -2.22
N GLY A 17 -9.01 -1.30 -1.59
CA GLY A 17 -8.31 -0.05 -1.92
C GLY A 17 -6.79 -0.16 -1.81
N VAL A 18 -6.27 -0.76 -0.74
CA VAL A 18 -4.82 -0.99 -0.55
C VAL A 18 -4.28 -1.94 -1.62
N MET A 19 -4.98 -3.03 -1.92
CA MET A 19 -4.57 -3.95 -2.99
C MET A 19 -4.57 -3.23 -4.36
N GLY A 20 -5.56 -2.36 -4.61
CA GLY A 20 -5.58 -1.49 -5.77
C GLY A 20 -4.39 -0.52 -5.83
N LEU A 21 -4.01 0.08 -4.71
CA LEU A 21 -2.83 0.95 -4.61
C LEU A 21 -1.54 0.21 -4.97
N ILE A 22 -1.34 -0.97 -4.38
CA ILE A 22 -0.18 -1.82 -4.64
C ILE A 22 -0.09 -2.13 -6.14
N ASN A 23 -1.20 -2.56 -6.75
CA ASN A 23 -1.22 -2.88 -8.18
C ASN A 23 -0.96 -1.65 -9.07
N ASN A 24 -1.59 -0.51 -8.76
CA ASN A 24 -1.44 0.73 -9.53
C ASN A 24 -0.02 1.31 -9.42
N ALA A 25 0.70 1.04 -8.33
CA ALA A 25 2.08 1.46 -8.14
C ALA A 25 3.10 0.52 -8.79
N GLY A 26 2.67 -0.51 -9.53
CA GLY A 26 3.58 -1.52 -10.10
C GLY A 26 4.06 -2.56 -9.09
N GLY A 27 3.29 -2.78 -8.03
CA GLY A 27 3.60 -3.70 -6.93
C GLY A 27 4.00 -2.99 -5.64
N LEU A 28 4.31 -3.79 -4.61
CA LEU A 28 4.74 -3.29 -3.31
C LEU A 28 5.99 -2.38 -3.40
N PRO A 29 7.04 -2.71 -4.18
CA PRO A 29 8.21 -1.85 -4.31
C PRO A 29 7.88 -0.43 -4.77
N GLY A 30 7.01 -0.28 -5.79
CA GLY A 30 6.65 1.05 -6.30
C GLY A 30 5.77 1.84 -5.34
N LEU A 31 4.91 1.18 -4.56
CA LEU A 31 4.16 1.84 -3.50
C LEU A 31 5.10 2.36 -2.40
N LEU A 32 6.06 1.54 -1.98
CA LEU A 32 7.05 1.93 -0.95
C LEU A 32 7.92 3.08 -1.44
N GLN A 33 8.37 3.04 -2.70
CA GLN A 33 9.10 4.14 -3.33
C GLN A 33 8.29 5.45 -3.27
N LYS A 34 7.02 5.41 -3.68
CA LYS A 34 6.14 6.59 -3.65
C LYS A 34 6.00 7.18 -2.24
N LEU A 35 5.84 6.33 -1.23
CA LEU A 35 5.76 6.74 0.17
C LEU A 35 7.10 7.32 0.66
N GLN A 36 8.23 6.72 0.29
CA GLN A 36 9.56 7.23 0.61
C GLN A 36 9.81 8.61 -0.02
N GLU A 37 9.47 8.78 -1.30
CA GLU A 37 9.59 10.04 -2.04
C GLU A 37 8.72 11.17 -1.44
N SER A 38 7.64 10.81 -0.74
CA SER A 38 6.79 11.76 -0.01
C SER A 38 7.32 12.16 1.38
N GLY A 39 8.49 11.65 1.78
CA GLY A 39 9.08 11.92 3.09
C GLY A 39 8.66 10.96 4.20
N LEU A 40 7.97 9.86 3.87
CA LEU A 40 7.58 8.79 4.82
C LEU A 40 8.62 7.66 4.89
N GLY A 41 9.88 7.95 4.58
CA GLY A 41 10.93 6.93 4.52
C GLY A 41 11.15 6.19 5.83
N ASP A 42 11.18 6.91 6.95
CA ASP A 42 11.38 6.32 8.29
C ASP A 42 10.19 5.43 8.69
N GLN A 43 8.97 5.86 8.38
CA GLN A 43 7.76 5.08 8.61
C GLN A 43 7.79 3.81 7.76
N VAL A 44 8.06 3.94 6.46
CA VAL A 44 8.19 2.78 5.55
C VAL A 44 9.24 1.80 6.04
N ALA A 45 10.41 2.27 6.48
CA ALA A 45 11.46 1.42 7.03
C ALA A 45 11.00 0.66 8.30
N SER A 46 10.23 1.33 9.18
CA SER A 46 9.66 0.68 10.36
C SER A 46 8.66 -0.42 10.01
N TRP A 47 7.87 -0.23 8.94
CA TRP A 47 6.86 -1.20 8.49
C TRP A 47 7.48 -2.41 7.80
N ILE A 48 8.62 -2.21 7.13
CA ILE A 48 9.35 -3.31 6.52
C ILE A 48 10.08 -4.13 7.59
N GLY A 49 10.57 -3.49 8.65
CA GLY A 49 11.34 -4.11 9.72
C GLY A 49 10.54 -5.00 10.67
N HIS A 50 11.21 -5.51 11.70
CA HIS A 50 10.61 -6.41 12.70
C HIS A 50 10.16 -5.68 13.98
N GLY A 51 10.16 -4.34 13.96
CA GLY A 51 9.83 -3.50 15.10
C GLY A 51 8.34 -3.13 15.15
N GLU A 52 7.99 -2.21 16.04
CA GLU A 52 6.65 -1.61 16.00
C GLU A 52 6.48 -0.75 14.75
N ASN A 53 5.34 -0.91 14.08
CA ASN A 53 4.98 -0.09 12.94
C ASN A 53 4.78 1.36 13.38
N ALA A 54 5.60 2.28 12.86
CA ALA A 54 5.45 3.70 13.15
C ALA A 54 4.08 4.19 12.67
N ALA A 55 3.41 4.98 13.50
CA ALA A 55 2.13 5.59 13.13
C ALA A 55 2.33 6.61 11.99
N VAL A 56 1.31 6.73 11.16
CA VAL A 56 1.19 7.74 10.11
C VAL A 56 -0.19 8.38 10.20
N SER A 57 -0.31 9.65 9.84
CA SER A 57 -1.58 10.38 9.83
C SER A 57 -2.28 10.27 8.48
N GLY A 58 -3.61 10.49 8.47
CA GLY A 58 -4.37 10.57 7.22
C GLY A 58 -3.89 11.68 6.29
N ASP A 59 -3.42 12.81 6.83
CA ASP A 59 -2.86 13.91 6.05
C ASP A 59 -1.56 13.50 5.37
N GLN A 60 -0.65 12.82 6.09
CA GLN A 60 0.57 12.27 5.50
C GLN A 60 0.28 11.26 4.38
N ILE A 61 -0.73 10.40 4.55
CA ILE A 61 -1.17 9.49 3.48
C ILE A 61 -1.74 10.24 2.29
N LYS A 62 -2.50 11.31 2.53
CA LYS A 62 -3.05 12.17 1.48
C LYS A 62 -1.95 12.85 0.69
N ASP A 63 -0.97 13.42 1.36
CA ASP A 63 0.17 14.08 0.73
C ASP A 63 1.01 13.09 -0.07
N ALA A 64 1.19 11.87 0.45
CA ALA A 64 1.93 10.83 -0.25
C ALA A 64 1.22 10.26 -1.47
N LEU A 65 -0.08 9.94 -1.35
CA LEU A 65 -0.83 9.25 -2.40
C LEU A 65 -1.48 10.20 -3.41
N GLY A 66 -1.73 11.45 -3.00
CA GLY A 66 -2.44 12.47 -3.75
C GLY A 66 -3.96 12.36 -3.61
N SER A 67 -4.62 13.51 -3.65
CA SER A 67 -6.08 13.64 -3.51
C SER A 67 -6.87 12.80 -4.52
N ASP A 68 -6.42 12.71 -5.77
CA ASP A 68 -7.11 11.94 -6.81
C ASP A 68 -7.14 10.43 -6.50
N THR A 69 -6.04 9.92 -5.96
CA THR A 69 -5.93 8.51 -5.58
C THR A 69 -6.86 8.21 -4.41
N LEU A 70 -6.87 9.08 -3.40
CA LEU A 70 -7.76 8.96 -2.27
C LEU A 70 -9.23 9.09 -2.66
N ALA A 71 -9.57 10.02 -3.56
CA ALA A 71 -10.94 10.20 -4.02
C ALA A 71 -11.48 8.92 -4.68
N LYS A 72 -10.66 8.22 -5.48
CA LYS A 72 -11.04 6.93 -6.07
C LYS A 72 -11.30 5.86 -5.02
N ILE A 73 -10.41 5.73 -4.03
CA ILE A 73 -10.57 4.75 -2.96
C ILE A 73 -11.81 5.06 -2.12
N ALA A 74 -12.03 6.34 -1.82
CA ALA A 74 -13.19 6.81 -1.08
C ALA A 74 -14.50 6.55 -1.84
N GLU A 75 -14.53 6.80 -3.14
CA GLU A 75 -15.67 6.48 -4.01
C GLU A 75 -15.96 4.99 -4.03
N GLN A 76 -14.93 4.16 -4.16
CA GLN A 76 -15.05 2.69 -4.14
C GLN A 76 -15.58 2.18 -2.79
N ALA A 77 -15.12 2.75 -1.69
CA ALA A 77 -15.57 2.40 -0.34
C ALA A 77 -16.88 3.11 0.05
N GLY A 78 -17.41 4.02 -0.77
CA GLY A 78 -18.63 4.77 -0.49
C GLY A 78 -18.51 5.79 0.66
N VAL A 79 -17.31 6.30 0.93
CA VAL A 79 -17.02 7.20 2.07
C VAL A 79 -16.42 8.54 1.63
N ALA A 80 -16.23 9.45 2.58
CA ALA A 80 -15.51 10.70 2.32
C ALA A 80 -13.99 10.47 2.19
N PRO A 81 -13.27 11.26 1.37
CA PRO A 81 -11.82 11.14 1.20
C PRO A 81 -11.01 11.17 2.50
N GLU A 82 -11.45 11.96 3.48
CA GLU A 82 -10.81 12.10 4.79
C GLU A 82 -10.92 10.82 5.63
N HIS A 83 -12.04 10.10 5.49
CA HIS A 83 -12.22 8.80 6.13
C HIS A 83 -11.38 7.72 5.47
N ALA A 84 -11.26 7.76 4.13
CA ALA A 84 -10.39 6.86 3.40
C ALA A 84 -8.91 7.06 3.78
N SER A 85 -8.44 8.31 3.86
CA SER A 85 -7.05 8.59 4.25
C SER A 85 -6.74 8.13 5.68
N THR A 86 -7.68 8.38 6.62
CA THR A 86 -7.57 7.91 8.01
C THR A 86 -7.55 6.39 8.09
N GLY A 87 -8.43 5.71 7.36
CA GLY A 87 -8.46 4.25 7.33
C GLY A 87 -7.20 3.64 6.71
N LEU A 88 -6.70 4.21 5.62
CA LEU A 88 -5.44 3.80 5.00
C LEU A 88 -4.25 4.01 5.94
N ALA A 89 -4.22 5.11 6.70
CA ALA A 89 -3.17 5.37 7.68
C ALA A 89 -3.09 4.30 8.77
N GLN A 90 -4.21 3.64 9.10
CA GLN A 90 -4.26 2.54 10.06
C GLN A 90 -3.89 1.19 9.43
N LEU A 91 -4.28 0.96 8.16
CA LEU A 91 -4.14 -0.34 7.51
C LEU A 91 -2.83 -0.53 6.74
N LEU A 92 -2.32 0.51 6.08
CA LEU A 92 -1.09 0.43 5.28
C LEU A 92 0.10 -0.10 6.07
N PRO A 93 0.40 0.38 7.30
CA PRO A 93 1.51 -0.14 8.09
C PRO A 93 1.41 -1.66 8.32
N GLN A 94 0.21 -2.13 8.67
CA GLN A 94 -0.06 -3.54 8.97
C GLN A 94 0.04 -4.42 7.71
N ILE A 95 -0.45 -3.94 6.58
CA ILE A 95 -0.41 -4.71 5.32
C ILE A 95 1.01 -4.80 4.81
N ILE A 96 1.79 -3.71 4.87
CA ILE A 96 3.19 -3.69 4.44
C ILE A 96 4.00 -4.68 5.29
N ASP A 97 3.92 -4.61 6.62
CA ASP A 97 4.54 -5.56 7.55
C ASP A 97 4.22 -7.02 7.20
N LYS A 98 2.95 -7.32 6.96
CA LYS A 98 2.49 -8.68 6.62
C LYS A 98 3.01 -9.18 5.26
N LEU A 99 3.33 -8.27 4.34
CA LEU A 99 3.92 -8.58 3.04
C LEU A 99 5.45 -8.60 3.07
N THR A 100 6.08 -8.13 4.14
CA THR A 100 7.54 -8.13 4.35
C THR A 100 7.96 -8.92 5.59
N PRO A 101 7.52 -10.19 5.76
CA PRO A 101 7.72 -10.94 7.00
C PRO A 101 9.19 -11.23 7.36
N ASN A 102 10.11 -11.06 6.41
CA ASN A 102 11.54 -11.29 6.60
C ASN A 102 12.34 -10.00 6.83
N GLY A 103 11.68 -8.86 7.07
CA GLY A 103 12.38 -7.58 7.14
C GLY A 103 12.76 -7.01 5.78
N ALA A 104 12.20 -7.54 4.69
CA ALA A 104 12.60 -7.25 3.33
C ALA A 104 11.41 -7.31 2.37
N VAL A 105 11.47 -6.46 1.34
CA VAL A 105 10.50 -6.46 0.24
C VAL A 105 10.78 -7.68 -0.64
N PRO A 106 9.77 -8.52 -0.95
CA PRO A 106 9.99 -9.67 -1.83
C PRO A 106 10.48 -9.23 -3.21
N ASP A 107 11.63 -9.77 -3.65
CA ASP A 107 12.16 -9.49 -4.98
C ASP A 107 11.30 -10.17 -6.06
N ASN A 108 10.61 -9.36 -6.86
CA ASN A 108 9.95 -9.82 -8.08
C ASN A 108 10.97 -10.28 -9.13
N ASP A 109 12.22 -9.89 -8.96
CA ASP A 109 13.33 -10.11 -9.89
C ASP A 109 13.94 -11.52 -9.77
N LEU A 110 13.97 -12.09 -8.55
CA LEU A 110 14.45 -13.45 -8.34
C LEU A 110 13.61 -14.50 -9.10
N LEU A 111 12.30 -14.25 -9.22
CA LEU A 111 11.40 -15.09 -10.01
C LEU A 111 11.67 -14.97 -11.51
N GLN A 112 11.90 -13.76 -12.02
CA GLN A 112 12.23 -13.55 -13.44
C GLN A 112 13.59 -14.12 -13.81
N GLN A 113 14.59 -13.95 -12.93
CA GLN A 113 15.91 -14.52 -13.10
C GLN A 113 15.85 -16.06 -13.04
N GLY A 114 15.06 -16.64 -12.14
CA GLY A 114 14.83 -18.09 -12.09
C GLY A 114 14.24 -18.64 -13.41
N LEU A 115 13.25 -17.95 -13.99
CA LEU A 115 12.67 -18.31 -15.28
C LEU A 115 13.64 -18.11 -16.45
N GLY A 116 14.46 -17.05 -16.42
CA GLY A 116 15.49 -16.80 -17.42
C GLY A 116 16.56 -17.89 -17.46
N LEU A 117 17.02 -18.35 -16.29
CA LEU A 117 17.96 -19.46 -16.17
C LEU A 117 17.35 -20.79 -16.64
N LEU A 118 16.08 -21.04 -16.31
CA LEU A 118 15.37 -22.24 -16.77
C LEU A 118 15.23 -22.25 -18.29
N LYS A 119 14.90 -21.10 -18.89
CA LYS A 119 14.79 -20.92 -20.34
C LYS A 119 16.15 -21.10 -21.02
N SER A 120 17.22 -20.54 -20.44
CA SER A 120 18.57 -20.71 -20.98
C SER A 120 19.06 -22.16 -20.93
N LYS A 121 18.62 -22.97 -19.95
CA LYS A 121 18.95 -24.39 -19.87
C LYS A 121 18.11 -25.29 -20.76
N LEU A 122 16.89 -24.88 -21.11
CA LEU A 122 15.97 -25.69 -21.92
C LEU A 122 16.12 -25.43 -23.42
N PHE A 123 16.60 -24.25 -23.80
CA PHE A 123 16.66 -23.79 -25.19
C PHE A 123 18.08 -23.36 -25.64
N GLY A 124 19.08 -23.58 -24.79
CA GLY A 124 20.49 -23.31 -25.08
C GLY A 124 21.30 -24.58 -25.28
#